data_AF-A0A8V5GJA4-F1
#
_entry.id   AF-A0A8V5GJA4-F1
#
_cell.length_a   1.000
_cell.length_b   1.000
_cell.length_c   1.000
_cell.angle_alpha   90.00
_cell.angle_beta   90.00
_cell.angle_gamma   90.00
#
_symmetry.space_group_name_H-M   'P 1'
#
loop_
_entity.id
_entity.type
_entity.pdbx_description
1 polymer ?
#
loop_
_entity_poly.entity_id
_entity_poly.type
_entity_poly.pdbx_seq_one_letter_code
_entity_poly.pdbx_strand_id
1 'polypeptide(L)'
;MTSLPLVLCRRWAGHNRWSKVRTVKGPRDADRGRLFQRLSLRLRAAVKDGGPDPALNAPLANMIEQCRASNMPKSSIEAAIEGALRPTASSPLLLQARAPQGVSLLLWVQSSDPRRSQRELSSILSRYGAALAAGVLHDFQQQGVVRVGRTDAMGQHVGQHVGLELALEVGAQDVREEEEEPSLVVRGGGIWGVMGQLWGSYGAAMGL
;
A
#
# COMPACT_ATOMS: atom_id res chain seq x y z
N MET A 1 15.99 -27.16 62.91
CA MET A 1 15.40 -27.05 61.56
C MET A 1 14.78 -25.67 61.41
N THR A 2 15.58 -24.65 61.13
CA THR A 2 15.09 -23.30 60.86
C THR A 2 15.40 -22.96 59.41
N SER A 3 14.34 -22.86 58.61
CA SER A 3 14.38 -22.60 57.17
C SER A 3 14.96 -21.22 56.87
N LEU A 4 16.05 -21.18 56.11
CA LEU A 4 16.58 -19.93 55.56
C LEU A 4 15.59 -19.36 54.54
N PRO A 5 15.26 -18.06 54.60
CA PRO A 5 14.40 -17.43 53.61
C PRO A 5 15.15 -17.34 52.28
N LEU A 6 14.54 -17.86 51.21
CA LEU A 6 15.00 -17.70 49.83
C LEU A 6 15.07 -16.21 49.49
N VAL A 7 16.26 -15.63 49.57
CA VAL A 7 16.54 -14.30 49.03
C VAL A 7 16.44 -14.40 47.52
N LEU A 8 15.28 -14.00 46.99
CA LEU A 8 15.05 -13.87 45.55
C LEU A 8 15.97 -12.74 45.06
N CYS A 9 17.17 -13.08 44.61
CA CYS A 9 18.09 -12.15 43.97
C CYS A 9 17.37 -11.61 42.71
N ARG A 10 16.79 -10.42 42.83
CA ARG A 10 16.11 -9.72 41.74
C ARG A 10 17.17 -9.37 40.71
N ARG A 11 17.39 -10.26 39.74
CA ARG A 11 18.37 -10.09 38.67
C ARG A 11 18.02 -8.82 37.90
N TRP A 12 18.67 -7.70 38.22
CA TRP A 12 18.41 -6.44 37.55
C TRP A 12 18.79 -6.59 36.06
N ALA A 13 17.87 -6.19 35.18
CA ALA A 13 18.06 -6.25 33.74
C ALA A 13 19.29 -5.41 33.37
N GLY A 14 20.36 -6.09 32.92
CA GLY A 14 21.70 -5.54 32.69
C GLY A 14 21.78 -4.09 32.19
N HIS A 15 22.77 -3.37 32.73
CA HIS A 15 23.02 -1.93 32.61
C HIS A 15 23.52 -1.45 31.22
N ASN A 16 23.36 -2.22 30.15
CA ASN A 16 23.76 -1.74 28.83
C ASN A 16 22.61 -0.98 28.14
N ARG A 17 22.50 0.32 28.43
CA ARG A 17 21.55 1.24 27.78
C ARG A 17 21.70 1.21 26.26
N TRP A 18 22.92 1.06 25.75
CA TRP A 18 23.19 0.97 24.32
C TRP A 18 22.62 -0.30 23.69
N SER A 19 22.74 -1.46 24.34
CA SER A 19 22.14 -2.71 23.82
C SER A 19 20.61 -2.61 23.75
N LYS A 20 19.96 -2.04 24.77
CA LYS A 20 18.49 -1.86 24.77
C LYS A 20 18.06 -0.87 23.69
N VAL A 21 18.75 0.26 23.56
CA VAL A 21 18.47 1.26 22.50
C VAL A 21 18.72 0.67 21.12
N ARG A 22 19.79 -0.10 20.92
CA ARG A 22 20.09 -0.73 19.62
C ARG A 22 19.02 -1.72 19.19
N THR A 23 18.56 -2.58 20.09
CA THR A 23 17.50 -3.57 19.81
C THR A 23 16.18 -2.91 19.44
N VAL A 24 15.85 -1.75 20.02
CA VAL A 24 14.60 -1.04 19.74
C VAL A 24 14.71 -0.10 18.53
N LYS A 25 15.82 0.64 18.43
CA LYS A 25 16.04 1.67 17.41
C LYS A 25 16.41 1.06 16.05
N GLY A 26 17.21 -0.01 16.02
CA GLY A 26 17.66 -0.65 14.79
C GLY A 26 16.50 -1.09 13.86
N PRO A 27 15.55 -1.91 14.35
CA PRO A 27 14.38 -2.32 13.57
C PRO A 27 13.54 -1.12 13.15
N ARG A 28 13.29 -0.17 14.06
CA ARG A 28 12.48 1.02 13.78
C ARG A 28 13.08 1.94 12.72
N ASP A 29 14.40 2.13 12.73
CA ASP A 29 15.11 2.88 11.70
C ASP A 29 15.12 2.14 10.36
N ALA A 30 15.21 0.80 10.36
CA ALA A 30 15.11 0.00 9.15
C ALA A 30 13.71 0.08 8.52
N ASP A 31 12.66 0.01 9.33
CA ASP A 31 11.27 0.13 8.87
C ASP A 31 10.96 1.53 8.34
N ARG A 32 11.47 2.57 9.02
CA ARG A 32 11.38 3.96 8.53
C ARG A 32 12.15 4.14 7.21
N GLY A 33 13.33 3.55 7.09
CA GLY A 33 14.10 3.54 5.85
C GLY A 33 13.33 2.90 4.69
N ARG A 34 12.67 1.75 4.93
CA ARG A 34 11.80 1.10 3.93
C ARG A 34 10.62 1.99 3.54
N LEU A 35 10.01 2.68 4.50
CA LEU A 35 8.92 3.62 4.23
C LEU A 35 9.40 4.76 3.31
N PHE A 36 10.55 5.38 3.61
CA PHE A 36 11.10 6.45 2.77
C PHE A 36 11.44 5.96 1.36
N GLN A 37 11.99 4.75 1.21
CA GLN A 37 12.24 4.15 -0.10
C GLN A 37 10.95 3.98 -0.92
N ARG A 38 9.86 3.50 -0.28
CA ARG A 38 8.55 3.36 -0.94
C ARG A 38 7.99 4.70 -1.39
N LEU A 39 8.07 5.73 -0.53
CA LEU A 39 7.61 7.07 -0.86
C LEU A 39 8.42 7.70 -1.99
N SER A 40 9.75 7.54 -2.00
CA SER A 40 10.60 8.00 -3.10
C SER A 40 10.23 7.35 -4.44
N LEU A 41 9.90 6.06 -4.46
CA LEU A 41 9.46 5.38 -5.70
C LEU A 41 8.12 5.92 -6.20
N ARG A 42 7.18 6.20 -5.29
CA ARG A 42 5.88 6.81 -5.63
C ARG A 42 6.02 8.24 -6.15
N LEU A 43 6.87 9.06 -5.51
CA LEU A 43 7.20 10.41 -6.00
C LEU A 43 7.73 10.37 -7.44
N ARG A 44 8.69 9.47 -7.72
CA ARG A 44 9.24 9.32 -9.08
C ARG A 44 8.19 8.91 -10.10
N ALA A 45 7.22 8.07 -9.71
CA ALA A 45 6.09 7.69 -10.57
C ALA A 45 5.23 8.91 -10.91
N ALA A 46 4.81 9.67 -9.89
CA ALA A 46 3.97 10.85 -10.07
C ALA A 46 4.64 11.93 -10.92
N VAL A 47 5.95 12.13 -10.77
CA VAL A 47 6.73 13.06 -11.61
C VAL A 47 6.81 12.58 -13.06
N LYS A 48 6.93 11.27 -13.29
CA LYS A 48 6.97 10.71 -14.65
C LYS A 48 5.62 10.87 -15.36
N ASP A 49 4.52 10.76 -14.63
CA ASP A 49 3.17 10.82 -15.21
C ASP A 49 2.68 12.26 -15.45
N GLY A 50 3.03 13.20 -14.57
CA GLY A 50 2.48 14.57 -14.60
C GLY A 50 3.51 15.71 -14.56
N GLY A 51 4.81 15.40 -14.68
CA GLY A 51 5.88 16.38 -14.63
C GLY A 51 6.33 16.74 -13.20
N PRO A 52 7.43 17.51 -13.07
CA PRO A 52 8.09 17.80 -11.78
C PRO A 52 7.42 18.91 -10.97
N ASP A 53 6.52 19.69 -11.57
CA ASP A 53 5.96 20.88 -10.94
C ASP A 53 4.72 20.54 -10.09
N PRO A 54 4.79 20.69 -8.75
CA PRO A 54 3.68 20.33 -7.86
C PRO A 54 2.44 21.23 -8.03
N ALA A 55 2.61 22.44 -8.58
CA ALA A 55 1.49 23.35 -8.85
C ALA A 55 0.65 22.90 -10.06
N LEU A 56 1.26 22.17 -10.99
CA LEU A 56 0.60 21.67 -12.21
C LEU A 56 0.20 20.19 -12.09
N ASN A 57 0.72 19.51 -11.06
CA ASN A 57 0.55 18.07 -10.84
C ASN A 57 -0.04 17.81 -9.43
N ALA A 58 -1.37 17.80 -9.34
CA ALA A 58 -2.10 17.52 -8.10
C ALA A 58 -1.69 16.21 -7.39
N PRO A 59 -1.51 15.06 -8.09
CA PRO A 59 -1.06 13.84 -7.41
C PRO A 59 0.37 13.94 -6.85
N LEU A 60 1.25 14.74 -7.46
CA LEU A 60 2.57 15.03 -6.90
C LEU A 60 2.47 15.88 -5.62
N ALA A 61 1.61 16.91 -5.61
CA ALA A 61 1.38 17.74 -4.43
C ALA A 61 0.91 16.90 -3.22
N ASN A 62 -0.10 16.06 -3.43
CA ASN A 62 -0.62 15.15 -2.39
C ASN A 62 0.46 14.18 -1.88
N MET A 63 1.32 13.69 -2.78
CA MET A 63 2.43 12.81 -2.39
C MET A 63 3.49 13.54 -1.56
N ILE A 64 3.80 14.81 -1.88
CA ILE A 64 4.74 15.64 -1.10
C ILE A 64 4.19 15.86 0.31
N GLU A 65 2.88 16.08 0.46
CA GLU A 65 2.25 16.21 1.78
C GLU A 65 2.35 14.91 2.59
N GLN A 66 2.10 13.75 1.97
CA GLN A 66 2.28 12.45 2.62
C GLN A 66 3.75 12.23 3.06
N CYS A 67 4.72 12.64 2.24
CA CYS A 67 6.13 12.60 2.61
C CYS A 67 6.44 13.47 3.83
N ARG A 68 5.89 14.70 3.87
CA ARG A 68 6.05 15.60 5.01
C ARG A 68 5.39 15.04 6.27
N ALA A 69 4.19 14.46 6.15
CA ALA A 69 3.50 13.80 7.27
C ALA A 69 4.31 12.61 7.84
N SER A 70 5.08 11.91 7.00
CA SER A 70 5.97 10.83 7.42
C SER A 70 7.31 11.29 8.03
N ASN A 71 7.52 12.60 8.21
CA ASN A 71 8.78 13.20 8.63
C ASN A 71 9.96 12.90 7.69
N MET A 72 9.69 12.81 6.38
CA MET A 72 10.75 12.66 5.38
C MET A 72 11.50 14.00 5.20
N PRO A 73 12.85 14.01 5.20
CA PRO A 73 13.62 15.24 5.00
C PRO A 73 13.35 15.87 3.63
N LYS A 74 13.28 17.22 3.59
CA LYS A 74 13.06 17.97 2.34
C LYS A 74 14.08 17.64 1.25
N SER A 75 15.36 17.55 1.62
CA SER A 75 16.44 17.16 0.69
C SER A 75 16.23 15.80 0.04
N SER A 76 15.59 14.86 0.73
CA SER A 76 15.27 13.53 0.17
C SER A 76 14.08 13.57 -0.79
N ILE A 77 13.14 14.50 -0.58
CA ILE A 77 12.00 14.72 -1.48
C ILE A 77 12.49 15.38 -2.77
N GLU A 78 13.29 16.44 -2.66
CA GLU A 78 13.89 17.15 -3.79
C GLU A 78 14.77 16.20 -4.63
N ALA A 79 15.66 15.42 -3.98
CA ALA A 79 16.48 14.43 -4.67
C ALA A 79 15.65 13.34 -5.39
N ALA A 80 14.46 13.00 -4.87
CA ALA A 80 13.57 12.05 -5.54
C ALA A 80 12.93 12.66 -6.80
N ILE A 81 12.54 13.94 -6.76
CA ILE A 81 11.96 14.68 -7.87
C ILE A 81 13.01 14.91 -8.97
N GLU A 82 14.17 15.45 -8.61
CA GLU A 82 15.28 15.65 -9.56
C GLU A 82 15.77 14.34 -10.17
N GLY A 83 15.82 13.27 -9.36
CA GLY A 83 16.18 11.93 -9.83
C GLY A 83 15.18 11.35 -10.83
N ALA A 84 13.91 11.77 -10.80
CA ALA A 84 12.88 11.33 -11.74
C ALA A 84 13.01 11.99 -13.13
N LEU A 85 13.60 13.19 -13.20
CA LEU A 85 13.86 13.90 -14.46
C LEU A 85 14.93 13.21 -15.31
N ARG A 86 15.82 12.45 -14.67
CA ARG A 86 16.80 11.65 -15.40
C ARG A 86 16.08 10.46 -16.05
N PRO A 87 16.40 10.10 -17.30
CA PRO A 87 15.85 8.94 -17.98
C PRO A 87 16.41 7.65 -17.36
N THR A 88 16.01 7.36 -16.13
CA THR A 88 16.20 6.06 -15.50
C THR A 88 14.93 5.26 -15.77
N ALA A 89 15.09 4.10 -16.39
CA ALA A 89 13.99 3.21 -16.74
C ALA A 89 13.40 2.54 -15.48
N SER A 90 12.81 3.34 -14.60
CA SER A 90 11.87 2.83 -13.61
C SER A 90 10.58 2.50 -14.35
N SER A 91 10.39 1.23 -14.64
CA SER A 91 9.16 0.69 -15.23
C SER A 91 8.49 -0.21 -14.19
N PRO A 92 7.16 -0.13 -14.04
CA PRO A 92 6.45 -1.18 -13.34
C PRO A 92 6.68 -2.51 -14.08
N LEU A 93 6.90 -3.57 -13.31
CA LEU A 93 7.08 -4.94 -13.75
C LEU A 93 5.99 -5.78 -13.10
N LEU A 94 5.20 -6.46 -13.93
CA LEU A 94 4.20 -7.41 -13.48
C LEU A 94 4.79 -8.81 -13.57
N LEU A 95 5.08 -9.41 -12.42
CA LEU A 95 5.57 -10.78 -12.33
C LEU A 95 4.44 -11.71 -11.92
N GLN A 96 4.45 -12.89 -12.52
CA GLN A 96 3.49 -13.95 -12.26
C GLN A 96 4.22 -15.10 -11.57
N ALA A 97 3.61 -15.67 -10.54
CA ALA A 97 4.17 -16.77 -9.79
C ALA A 97 3.07 -17.76 -9.36
N ARG A 98 3.47 -19.00 -9.12
CA ARG A 98 2.66 -19.97 -8.40
C ARG A 98 3.35 -20.39 -7.12
N ALA A 99 2.58 -20.40 -6.05
CA ALA A 99 2.97 -20.95 -4.76
C ALA A 99 2.61 -22.45 -4.68
N PRO A 100 3.12 -23.16 -3.66
CA PRO A 100 2.68 -24.52 -3.36
C PRO A 100 1.16 -24.61 -3.27
N GLN A 101 0.61 -25.79 -3.52
CA GLN A 101 -0.85 -26.04 -3.52
C GLN A 101 -1.62 -25.32 -4.63
N GLY A 102 -0.94 -24.80 -5.66
CA GLY A 102 -1.59 -24.22 -6.84
C GLY A 102 -2.09 -22.78 -6.65
N VAL A 103 -1.65 -22.09 -5.59
CA VAL A 103 -2.03 -20.70 -5.34
C VAL A 103 -1.38 -19.78 -6.36
N SER A 104 -2.20 -19.04 -7.10
CA SER A 104 -1.78 -18.06 -8.10
C SER A 104 -1.38 -16.73 -7.45
N LEU A 105 -0.22 -16.19 -7.83
CA LEU A 105 0.33 -14.95 -7.31
C LEU A 105 0.61 -13.96 -8.44
N LEU A 106 0.12 -12.74 -8.26
CA LEU A 106 0.41 -11.61 -9.14
C LEU A 106 1.18 -10.55 -8.36
N LEU A 107 2.40 -10.24 -8.81
CA LEU A 107 3.34 -9.36 -8.13
C LEU A 107 3.50 -8.07 -8.94
N TRP A 108 2.99 -6.96 -8.43
CA TRP A 108 3.23 -5.63 -8.97
C TRP A 108 4.51 -5.05 -8.37
N VAL A 109 5.56 -4.92 -9.19
CA VAL A 109 6.89 -4.53 -8.72
C VAL A 109 7.31 -3.22 -9.38
N GLN A 110 7.63 -2.22 -8.58
CA GLN A 110 8.26 -1.01 -9.09
C GLN A 110 9.76 -1.07 -8.82
N SER A 111 10.56 -1.04 -9.89
CA SER A 111 12.01 -1.15 -9.77
C SER A 111 12.74 -0.26 -10.78
N SER A 112 13.89 0.24 -10.36
CA SER A 112 14.86 0.89 -11.23
C SER A 112 15.67 -0.11 -12.07
N ASP A 113 15.74 -1.38 -11.66
CA ASP A 113 16.41 -2.46 -12.38
C ASP A 113 15.53 -3.73 -12.35
N PRO A 114 14.79 -4.01 -13.43
CA PRO A 114 13.88 -5.15 -13.48
C PRO A 114 14.62 -6.50 -13.42
N ARG A 115 15.85 -6.58 -13.98
CA ARG A 115 16.62 -7.83 -14.02
C ARG A 115 17.10 -8.21 -12.63
N ARG A 116 17.60 -7.23 -11.85
CA ARG A 116 17.99 -7.46 -10.46
C ARG A 116 16.78 -7.89 -9.61
N SER A 117 15.67 -7.15 -9.72
CA SER A 117 14.47 -7.44 -8.94
C SER A 117 13.86 -8.80 -9.27
N GLN A 118 13.84 -9.22 -10.53
CA GLN A 118 13.36 -10.54 -10.90
C GLN A 118 14.22 -11.68 -10.29
N ARG A 119 15.54 -11.51 -10.26
CA ARG A 119 16.46 -12.49 -9.63
C ARG A 119 16.26 -12.57 -8.12
N GLU A 120 16.15 -11.42 -7.45
CA GLU A 120 15.88 -11.35 -6.02
C GLU A 120 14.54 -12.00 -5.67
N LEU A 121 13.49 -11.68 -6.43
CA LEU A 121 12.15 -12.25 -6.25
C LEU A 121 12.13 -13.75 -6.52
N SER A 122 12.82 -14.23 -7.55
CA SER A 122 12.99 -15.66 -7.80
C SER A 122 13.66 -16.36 -6.61
N SER A 123 14.73 -15.78 -6.05
CA SER A 123 15.39 -16.32 -4.85
C SER A 123 14.49 -16.31 -3.60
N ILE A 124 13.63 -15.29 -3.45
CA ILE A 124 12.67 -15.22 -2.35
C ILE A 124 11.58 -16.28 -2.53
N LEU A 125 10.98 -16.37 -3.71
CA LEU A 125 9.92 -17.33 -4.01
C LEU A 125 10.40 -18.76 -3.80
N SER A 126 11.59 -19.11 -4.30
CA SER A 126 12.16 -20.45 -4.13
C SER A 126 12.38 -20.83 -2.66
N ARG A 127 12.69 -19.87 -1.77
CA ARG A 127 12.81 -20.13 -0.33
C ARG A 127 11.49 -20.53 0.33
N TYR A 128 10.36 -20.13 -0.26
CA TYR A 128 9.01 -20.47 0.21
C TYR A 128 8.31 -21.51 -0.68
N GLY A 129 9.06 -22.21 -1.56
CA GLY A 129 8.52 -23.23 -2.45
C GLY A 129 7.66 -22.69 -3.61
N ALA A 130 7.68 -21.39 -3.85
CA ALA A 130 7.00 -20.75 -4.98
C ALA A 130 7.97 -20.58 -6.16
N ALA A 131 7.43 -20.45 -7.37
CA ALA A 131 8.22 -20.21 -8.58
C ALA A 131 7.53 -19.19 -9.50
N LEU A 132 8.33 -18.44 -10.26
CA LEU A 132 7.81 -17.61 -11.35
C LEU A 132 7.16 -18.51 -12.40
N ALA A 133 5.95 -18.16 -12.83
CA ALA A 133 5.15 -18.95 -13.76
C ALA A 133 4.45 -18.03 -14.75
N ALA A 134 4.39 -18.41 -16.02
CA ALA A 134 3.60 -17.68 -17.01
C ALA A 134 2.14 -18.18 -17.02
N GLY A 135 1.22 -17.34 -17.47
CA GLY A 135 -0.18 -17.68 -17.68
C GLY A 135 -1.09 -17.26 -16.54
N VAL A 136 -0.61 -17.12 -15.31
CA VAL A 136 -1.40 -16.79 -14.11
C VAL A 136 -2.33 -15.57 -14.27
N LEU A 137 -2.02 -14.64 -15.18
CA LEU A 137 -2.89 -13.49 -15.48
C LEU A 137 -4.35 -13.85 -15.82
N HIS A 138 -4.63 -15.02 -16.41
CA HIS A 138 -6.02 -15.39 -16.71
C HIS A 138 -6.86 -15.67 -15.46
N ASP A 139 -6.22 -15.95 -14.32
CA ASP A 139 -6.90 -16.15 -13.04
C ASP A 139 -7.33 -14.81 -12.40
N PHE A 140 -6.82 -13.68 -12.89
CA PHE A 140 -7.00 -12.36 -12.30
C PHE A 140 -7.78 -11.42 -13.22
N GLN A 141 -8.76 -10.74 -12.65
CA GLN A 141 -9.48 -9.64 -13.31
C GLN A 141 -9.27 -8.36 -12.52
N GLN A 142 -8.85 -7.29 -13.20
CA GLN A 142 -8.74 -5.98 -12.59
C GLN A 142 -10.14 -5.39 -12.38
N GLN A 143 -10.51 -5.17 -11.12
CA GLN A 143 -11.79 -4.57 -10.74
C GLN A 143 -11.53 -3.35 -9.86
N GLY A 144 -12.30 -2.28 -10.08
CA GLY A 144 -12.37 -1.18 -9.13
C GLY A 144 -13.22 -1.61 -7.94
N VAL A 145 -12.76 -1.33 -6.72
CA VAL A 145 -13.50 -1.58 -5.49
C VAL A 145 -13.74 -0.25 -4.78
N VAL A 146 -15.00 0.03 -4.52
CA VAL A 146 -15.44 1.22 -3.77
C VAL A 146 -16.05 0.72 -2.49
N ARG A 147 -15.63 1.30 -1.37
CA ARG A 147 -16.17 1.02 -0.04
C ARG A 147 -17.07 2.19 0.36
N VAL A 148 -18.35 1.91 0.59
CA VAL A 148 -19.34 2.91 1.03
C VAL A 148 -19.74 2.58 2.45
N GLY A 149 -19.67 3.53 3.38
CA GLY A 149 -20.12 3.34 4.76
C GLY A 149 -21.63 3.12 4.85
N ARG A 150 -22.09 2.41 5.89
CA ARG A 150 -23.53 2.15 6.15
C ARG A 150 -24.34 3.36 6.61
N THR A 151 -23.75 4.55 6.62
CA THR A 151 -24.42 5.76 7.05
C THR A 151 -24.27 6.81 5.96
N ASP A 152 -25.39 7.40 5.54
CA ASP A 152 -25.36 8.53 4.63
C ASP A 152 -24.87 9.81 5.34
N ALA A 153 -24.71 10.90 4.59
CA ALA A 153 -24.31 12.20 5.13
C ALA A 153 -25.33 12.79 6.13
N MET A 154 -26.54 12.22 6.21
CA MET A 154 -27.63 12.66 7.08
C MET A 154 -27.83 11.75 8.31
N GLY A 155 -26.96 10.74 8.50
CA GLY A 155 -27.04 9.82 9.63
C GLY A 155 -28.02 8.64 9.43
N GLN A 156 -28.63 8.48 8.26
CA GLN A 156 -29.54 7.39 7.96
C GLN A 156 -28.79 6.12 7.58
N HIS A 157 -29.31 4.99 8.02
CA HIS A 157 -28.72 3.69 7.74
C HIS A 157 -28.96 3.31 6.27
N VAL A 158 -27.88 3.25 5.49
CA VAL A 158 -27.87 2.71 4.14
C VAL A 158 -27.99 1.19 4.26
N GLY A 159 -29.22 0.70 4.09
CA GLY A 159 -29.50 -0.72 4.01
C GLY A 159 -29.03 -1.34 2.69
N GLN A 160 -28.99 -2.67 2.65
CA GLN A 160 -28.59 -3.45 1.47
C GLN A 160 -29.32 -3.01 0.18
N HIS A 161 -30.61 -2.72 0.29
CA HIS A 161 -31.45 -2.30 -0.83
C HIS A 161 -30.96 -0.98 -1.46
N VAL A 162 -30.68 0.04 -0.64
CA VAL A 162 -30.18 1.33 -1.13
C VAL A 162 -28.79 1.18 -1.73
N GLY A 163 -27.94 0.34 -1.12
CA GLY A 163 -26.63 0.01 -1.65
C GLY A 163 -26.67 -0.67 -3.02
N LEU A 164 -27.60 -1.62 -3.21
CA LEU A 164 -27.82 -2.32 -4.47
C LEU A 164 -28.38 -1.40 -5.56
N GLU A 165 -29.32 -0.52 -5.22
CA GLU A 165 -29.88 0.47 -6.16
C GLU A 165 -28.78 1.43 -6.67
N LEU A 166 -27.99 1.99 -5.76
CA LEU A 166 -26.83 2.83 -6.11
C LEU A 166 -25.81 2.08 -6.96
N ALA A 167 -25.55 0.81 -6.62
CA ALA A 167 -24.63 -0.02 -7.37
C ALA A 167 -25.13 -0.27 -8.81
N LEU A 168 -26.43 -0.51 -9.00
CA LEU A 168 -27.04 -0.67 -10.32
C LEU A 168 -26.97 0.62 -11.14
N GLU A 169 -27.24 1.76 -10.53
CA GLU A 169 -27.14 3.08 -11.20
C GLU A 169 -25.71 3.37 -11.68
N VAL A 170 -24.70 2.99 -10.88
CA VAL A 170 -23.27 3.21 -11.19
C VAL A 170 -22.70 2.09 -12.08
N GLY A 171 -23.47 1.06 -12.43
CA GLY A 171 -23.00 -0.04 -13.28
C GLY A 171 -22.05 -1.00 -12.56
N ALA A 172 -22.22 -1.17 -11.25
CA ALA A 172 -21.54 -2.19 -10.46
C ALA A 172 -21.90 -3.61 -10.91
N GLN A 173 -20.91 -4.48 -10.94
CA GLN A 173 -21.01 -5.91 -11.23
C GLN A 173 -21.28 -6.78 -10.00
N ASP A 174 -20.87 -6.35 -8.80
CA ASP A 174 -21.04 -7.12 -7.56
C ASP A 174 -21.16 -6.17 -6.37
N VAL A 175 -21.97 -6.54 -5.37
CA VAL A 175 -22.15 -5.83 -4.10
C VAL A 175 -22.00 -6.85 -2.97
N ARG A 176 -21.05 -6.62 -2.06
CA ARG A 176 -20.85 -7.47 -0.88
C ARG A 176 -20.92 -6.65 0.40
N GLU A 177 -21.53 -7.24 1.41
CA GLU A 177 -21.51 -6.74 2.77
C GLU A 177 -20.31 -7.35 3.51
N GLU A 178 -19.49 -6.52 4.13
CA GLU A 178 -18.50 -6.97 5.10
C GLU A 178 -19.02 -6.70 6.53
N GLU A 179 -18.89 -7.70 7.41
CA GLU A 179 -19.36 -7.62 8.81
C GLU A 179 -18.36 -6.88 9.73
N GLU A 180 -17.06 -6.95 9.45
CA GLU A 180 -16.01 -6.34 10.29
C GLU A 180 -15.89 -4.83 10.10
N GLU A 181 -16.09 -4.34 8.87
CA GLU A 181 -16.24 -2.92 8.57
C GLU A 181 -17.49 -2.78 7.70
N PRO A 182 -18.54 -2.08 8.18
CA PRO A 182 -19.80 -1.93 7.48
C PRO A 182 -19.62 -1.15 6.16
N SER A 183 -19.19 -1.87 5.13
CA SER A 183 -18.84 -1.31 3.84
C SER A 183 -19.45 -2.13 2.71
N LEU A 184 -20.08 -1.43 1.77
CA LEU A 184 -20.55 -2.03 0.53
C LEU A 184 -19.40 -2.05 -0.46
N VAL A 185 -19.00 -3.23 -0.92
CA VAL A 185 -17.97 -3.41 -1.95
C VAL A 185 -18.63 -3.43 -3.32
N VAL A 186 -18.56 -2.31 -4.03
CA VAL A 186 -19.00 -2.21 -5.43
C VAL A 186 -17.85 -2.59 -6.35
N ARG A 187 -18.04 -3.65 -7.16
CA ARG A 187 -17.07 -4.06 -8.20
C ARG A 187 -17.45 -3.46 -9.53
N GLY A 188 -16.56 -2.75 -10.22
CA GLY A 188 -16.82 -2.26 -11.58
C GLY A 188 -15.67 -2.55 -12.55
N GLY A 189 -16.01 -2.59 -13.84
CA GLY A 189 -15.03 -2.73 -14.92
C GLY A 189 -14.19 -1.47 -15.06
N GLY A 190 -12.88 -1.58 -14.79
CA GLY A 190 -11.93 -0.48 -14.92
C GLY A 190 -11.93 0.47 -13.73
N ILE A 191 -10.81 0.50 -13.00
CA ILE A 191 -10.60 1.37 -11.83
C ILE A 191 -10.78 2.87 -12.18
N TRP A 192 -10.47 3.25 -13.42
CA TRP A 192 -10.55 4.62 -13.92
C TRP A 192 -11.97 5.06 -14.27
N GLY A 193 -12.85 4.15 -14.70
CA GLY A 193 -14.24 4.45 -15.00
C GLY A 193 -15.05 4.69 -13.72
N VAL A 194 -14.88 3.79 -12.75
CA VAL A 194 -15.57 3.85 -11.46
C VAL A 194 -15.08 5.03 -10.61
N MET A 195 -13.76 5.27 -10.53
CA MET A 195 -13.22 6.45 -9.84
C MET A 195 -13.65 7.76 -10.52
N GLY A 196 -13.66 7.82 -11.86
CA GLY A 196 -14.08 9.01 -12.60
C GLY A 196 -15.56 9.36 -12.41
N GLN A 197 -16.44 8.36 -12.38
CA GLN A 197 -17.87 8.56 -12.16
C GLN A 197 -18.19 8.89 -10.70
N LEU A 198 -17.53 8.24 -9.73
CA LEU A 198 -17.71 8.58 -8.31
C LEU A 198 -17.17 9.96 -7.94
N TRP A 199 -16.05 10.39 -8.52
CA TRP A 199 -15.58 11.76 -8.37
C TRP A 199 -16.50 12.77 -9.06
N GLY A 200 -17.08 12.43 -10.22
CA GLY A 200 -18.03 13.29 -10.93
C GLY A 200 -19.36 13.49 -10.19
N SER A 201 -19.88 12.44 -9.53
CA SER A 201 -21.18 12.47 -8.85
C SER A 201 -21.10 12.87 -7.38
N TYR A 202 -20.00 12.57 -6.66
CA TYR A 202 -19.88 12.78 -5.21
C TYR A 202 -18.65 13.59 -4.77
N GLY A 203 -17.84 14.13 -5.70
CA GLY A 203 -16.72 15.02 -5.38
C GLY A 203 -17.11 16.30 -4.63
N ALA A 204 -18.40 16.65 -4.61
CA ALA A 204 -18.92 17.75 -3.79
C ALA A 204 -19.35 17.31 -2.36
N ALA A 205 -19.55 16.02 -2.10
CA ALA A 205 -20.17 15.51 -0.87
C ALA A 205 -19.17 14.98 0.17
N MET A 206 -17.94 14.64 -0.22
CA MET A 206 -16.89 14.19 0.70
C MET A 206 -15.69 15.14 0.61
N GLY A 207 -15.85 16.33 1.19
CA GLY A 207 -14.79 17.33 1.30
C GLY A 207 -13.50 16.75 1.87
N LEU A 208 -12.51 16.59 0.99
CA LEU A 208 -11.08 16.60 1.28
C LEU A 208 -10.46 17.67 0.40
#